data_AF-A0A7S0A5A5-F1
#
_entry.id   AF-A0A7S0A5A5-F1
#
_cell.length_a   1.000
_cell.length_b   1.000
_cell.length_c   1.000
_cell.angle_alpha   90.00
_cell.angle_beta   90.00
_cell.angle_gamma   90.00
#
_symmetry.space_group_name_H-M   'P 1'
#
loop_
_entity.id
_entity.type
_entity.pdbx_description
1 polymer ?
#
loop_
_entity_poly.entity_id
_entity_poly.type
_entity_poly.pdbx_seq_one_letter_code
_entity_poly.pdbx_strand_id
1 'polypeptide(L)'
;MPAGGYYKKAASAEQEEVGIKAVVSEDHDRAAPRGTGAVKAAGNYAADLNPVHAAIKTGYNTTLYLDAKEQRYVEEFSVANFVGVTHDGKYVTPKSSTILESTTNILLMQIAKARGMVVEERPIDFEAEIGNFKEVGMCGTAAVVVKVESITRGDKTYTFDSFDTIASLRSALTSVQHGDAPDEYGFMTEVCNVFDDATDKPACDSPYESAGMLSAVGIVDGLEQPSVPLVRKLFGPKGAGGPTADMATWYSGYERELLDHVVQKATPGNPDSVLRSMDEFWRAKFPRLQEQTAARWEEKRRTISEKTAAMVAKSVVSGRPVRCLELGTYCGYSAILIAKLLPEGSMLHTVESDYLFAAFATKIVEFAGLESKTKIWMGDAGEESALLRARLENEPADLVLFDHSRNQYVEDLQRLEDLGVVTAESAVLFDLGVHLGDATVTQAQHEVIREFFMDRSSVVATML
;
A
#
# COMPACT_ATOMS: atom_id res chain seq x y z
N MET A 1 4.76 -6.82 -3.75
CA MET A 1 6.18 -6.79 -3.34
C MET A 1 6.52 -8.16 -2.79
N PRO A 2 7.56 -8.86 -3.29
CA PRO A 2 8.04 -10.07 -2.62
C PRO A 2 8.56 -9.71 -1.22
N ALA A 3 8.22 -10.53 -0.22
CA ALA A 3 8.75 -10.41 1.13
C ALA A 3 9.90 -11.42 1.31
N GLY A 4 11.04 -10.98 1.84
CA GLY A 4 12.15 -11.85 2.23
C GLY A 4 12.11 -12.18 3.72
N GLY A 5 13.05 -13.01 4.19
CA GLY A 5 13.20 -13.29 5.62
C GLY A 5 13.36 -11.99 6.43
N TYR A 6 12.44 -11.76 7.36
CA TYR A 6 12.50 -10.65 8.30
C TYR A 6 13.67 -10.91 9.28
N TYR A 7 14.45 -9.88 9.59
CA TYR A 7 15.68 -9.96 10.40
C TYR A 7 16.85 -10.73 9.74
N LYS A 8 17.26 -10.29 8.53
CA LYS A 8 18.43 -10.79 7.76
C LYS A 8 19.77 -10.91 8.50
N LYS A 9 19.90 -10.44 9.74
CA LYS A 9 21.07 -10.69 10.61
C LYS A 9 20.99 -12.00 11.42
N ALA A 10 19.91 -12.76 11.33
CA ALA A 10 19.70 -13.98 12.13
C ALA A 10 19.79 -15.29 11.33
N ALA A 11 20.08 -15.23 10.02
CA ALA A 11 19.99 -16.40 9.13
C ALA A 11 21.35 -16.80 8.49
N SER A 12 22.47 -16.51 9.15
CA SER A 12 23.68 -17.30 8.94
C SER A 12 23.79 -18.32 10.07
N ALA A 13 24.06 -19.58 9.74
CA ALA A 13 24.01 -20.74 10.64
C ALA A 13 25.00 -20.69 11.84
N GLU A 14 25.68 -19.56 12.03
CA GLU A 14 26.68 -19.32 13.08
C GLU A 14 26.41 -18.02 13.88
N GLN A 15 25.28 -17.33 13.63
CA GLN A 15 24.89 -16.14 14.37
C GLN A 15 23.78 -16.46 15.37
N GLU A 16 24.06 -16.20 16.65
CA GLU A 16 23.11 -16.24 17.76
C GLU A 16 21.85 -15.43 17.38
N GLU A 17 20.66 -16.03 17.53
CA GLU A 17 19.41 -15.40 17.12
C GLU A 17 19.20 -14.08 17.88
N VAL A 18 19.26 -12.95 17.16
CA VAL A 18 19.11 -11.61 17.74
C VAL A 18 17.72 -11.48 18.34
N GLY A 19 17.65 -11.37 19.66
CA GLY A 19 16.40 -11.25 20.39
C GLY A 19 15.86 -9.81 20.39
N ILE A 20 14.54 -9.72 20.54
CA ILE A 20 13.78 -8.46 20.60
C ILE A 20 13.68 -8.00 22.05
N LYS A 21 14.03 -6.74 22.32
CA LYS A 21 13.79 -6.08 23.61
C LYS A 21 12.48 -5.33 23.54
N ALA A 22 11.50 -5.70 24.35
CA ALA A 22 10.20 -5.03 24.42
C ALA A 22 10.08 -4.18 25.68
N VAL A 23 9.28 -3.13 25.60
CA VAL A 23 8.87 -2.32 26.75
C VAL A 23 7.34 -2.30 26.86
N VAL A 24 6.81 -2.37 28.07
CA VAL A 24 5.37 -2.25 28.29
C VAL A 24 4.93 -0.81 27.98
N SER A 25 3.90 -0.66 27.16
CA SER A 25 3.29 0.64 26.88
C SER A 25 2.34 1.01 28.03
N GLU A 26 2.76 1.93 28.91
CA GLU A 26 1.96 2.32 30.08
C GLU A 26 0.99 3.48 29.80
N ASP A 27 1.30 4.35 28.85
CA ASP A 27 0.49 5.54 28.53
C ASP A 27 -0.45 5.35 27.32
N HIS A 28 -0.43 4.17 26.69
CA HIS A 28 -1.22 3.90 25.49
C HIS A 28 -1.79 2.50 25.49
N ASP A 29 -3.00 2.38 24.94
CA ASP A 29 -3.69 1.14 24.70
C ASP A 29 -3.72 0.81 23.21
N ARG A 30 -3.53 -0.47 22.88
CA ARG A 30 -3.72 -0.96 21.51
C ARG A 30 -5.20 -0.94 21.11
N ALA A 31 -6.07 -1.37 22.03
CA ALA A 31 -7.50 -1.47 21.80
C ALA A 31 -8.29 -1.34 23.09
N ALA A 32 -9.39 -0.59 23.04
CA ALA A 32 -10.34 -0.52 24.16
C ALA A 32 -11.13 -1.84 24.32
N PRO A 33 -11.64 -2.19 25.53
CA PRO A 33 -12.33 -3.47 25.79
C PRO A 33 -13.56 -3.77 24.92
N ARG A 34 -14.18 -2.73 24.35
CA ARG A 34 -15.31 -2.82 23.43
C ARG A 34 -15.00 -2.18 22.07
N GLY A 35 -13.72 -2.13 21.73
CA GLY A 35 -13.20 -1.58 20.48
C GLY A 35 -13.04 -2.64 19.40
N THR A 36 -12.12 -2.37 18.48
CA THR A 36 -11.88 -3.17 17.28
C THR A 36 -10.68 -4.12 17.42
N GLY A 37 -10.19 -4.37 18.64
CA GLY A 37 -8.93 -5.09 18.87
C GLY A 37 -8.87 -6.49 18.25
N ALA A 38 -9.97 -7.26 18.34
CA ALA A 38 -10.06 -8.60 17.76
C ALA A 38 -10.23 -8.63 16.23
N VAL A 39 -10.35 -7.48 15.57
CA VAL A 39 -10.48 -7.36 14.12
C VAL A 39 -9.21 -6.72 13.55
N LYS A 40 -8.78 -7.15 12.37
CA LYS A 40 -7.60 -6.60 11.69
C LYS A 40 -7.89 -5.23 11.04
N ALA A 41 -8.37 -4.27 11.83
CA ALA A 41 -8.74 -2.93 11.40
C ALA A 41 -7.55 -1.97 11.42
N ALA A 42 -7.44 -1.10 10.41
CA ALA A 42 -6.33 -0.15 10.27
C ALA A 42 -6.19 0.80 11.46
N GLY A 43 -7.31 1.17 12.11
CA GLY A 43 -7.30 2.04 13.29
C GLY A 43 -6.51 1.49 14.48
N ASN A 44 -6.43 0.15 14.64
CA ASN A 44 -5.62 -0.47 15.69
C ASN A 44 -4.11 -0.25 15.43
N TYR A 45 -3.69 -0.23 14.16
CA TYR A 45 -2.30 0.04 13.79
C TYR A 45 -1.96 1.52 13.94
N ALA A 46 -2.89 2.42 13.63
CA ALA A 46 -2.67 3.85 13.81
C ALA A 46 -2.42 4.21 15.28
N ALA A 47 -3.10 3.54 16.23
CA ALA A 47 -2.87 3.71 17.66
C ALA A 47 -1.48 3.23 18.13
N ASP A 48 -0.86 2.31 17.39
CA ASP A 48 0.41 1.66 17.72
C ASP A 48 1.66 2.42 17.21
N LEU A 49 1.50 3.28 16.19
CA LEU A 49 2.62 3.99 15.56
C LEU A 49 3.44 4.84 16.55
N ASN A 50 2.78 5.69 17.34
CA ASN A 50 3.47 6.59 18.27
C ASN A 50 4.18 5.83 19.41
N PRO A 51 3.51 4.88 20.10
CA PRO A 51 4.15 4.08 21.16
C PRO A 51 5.37 3.29 20.67
N VAL A 52 5.27 2.60 19.53
CA VAL A 52 6.39 1.83 18.98
C VAL A 52 7.55 2.75 18.58
N HIS A 53 7.26 3.88 17.92
CA HIS A 53 8.30 4.85 17.61
C HIS A 53 9.00 5.42 18.86
N ALA A 54 8.26 5.64 19.95
CA ALA A 54 8.84 6.08 21.22
C ALA A 54 9.75 5.00 21.83
N ALA A 55 9.30 3.74 21.84
CA ALA A 55 10.09 2.60 22.31
C ALA A 55 11.39 2.42 21.51
N ILE A 56 11.32 2.56 20.18
CA ILE A 56 12.49 2.48 19.31
C ILE A 56 13.52 3.57 19.64
N LYS A 57 13.06 4.81 19.90
CA LYS A 57 13.95 5.92 20.27
C LYS A 57 14.67 5.70 21.60
N THR A 58 14.11 4.90 22.50
CA THR A 58 14.70 4.60 23.81
C THR A 58 15.48 3.28 23.85
N GLY A 59 15.69 2.64 22.69
CA GLY A 59 16.56 1.47 22.56
C GLY A 59 15.85 0.12 22.67
N TYR A 60 14.52 0.12 22.70
CA TYR A 60 13.70 -1.08 22.56
C TYR A 60 13.39 -1.34 21.08
N ASN A 61 12.95 -2.54 20.76
CA ASN A 61 12.56 -2.92 19.40
C ASN A 61 11.06 -2.73 19.15
N THR A 62 10.24 -2.80 20.20
CA THR A 62 8.77 -2.79 20.11
C THR A 62 8.13 -2.59 21.48
N THR A 63 6.80 -2.49 21.51
CA THR A 63 5.97 -2.40 22.71
C THR A 63 5.27 -3.71 23.04
N LEU A 64 5.00 -3.95 24.32
CA LEU A 64 4.02 -4.90 24.82
C LEU A 64 2.82 -4.14 25.37
N TYR A 65 1.61 -4.51 24.96
CA TYR A 65 0.38 -3.98 25.52
C TYR A 65 -0.20 -4.90 26.59
N LEU A 66 -0.71 -4.27 27.63
CA LEU A 66 -1.58 -4.90 28.61
C LEU A 66 -3.03 -4.55 28.31
N ASP A 67 -3.96 -5.22 29.00
CA ASP A 67 -5.37 -4.95 28.86
C ASP A 67 -5.69 -3.49 29.25
N ALA A 68 -6.46 -2.81 28.40
CA ALA A 68 -6.73 -1.38 28.56
C ALA A 68 -7.53 -1.02 29.82
N LYS A 69 -8.19 -2.00 30.47
CA LYS A 69 -9.10 -1.74 31.59
C LYS A 69 -8.37 -1.78 32.92
N GLU A 70 -7.57 -2.82 33.13
CA GLU A 70 -6.90 -3.10 34.40
C GLU A 70 -5.39 -2.84 34.33
N GLN A 71 -4.82 -2.66 33.13
CA GLN A 71 -3.39 -2.47 32.91
C GLN A 71 -2.55 -3.56 33.60
N ARG A 72 -3.05 -4.81 33.51
CA ARG A 72 -2.60 -5.94 34.31
C ARG A 72 -2.32 -7.19 33.48
N TYR A 73 -3.19 -7.53 32.54
CA TYR A 73 -3.09 -8.79 31.79
C TYR A 73 -2.37 -8.56 30.46
N VAL A 74 -1.47 -9.46 30.10
CA VAL A 74 -0.75 -9.43 28.82
C VAL A 74 -1.72 -9.57 27.65
N GLU A 75 -1.56 -8.75 26.61
CA GLU A 75 -2.32 -8.89 25.36
C GLU A 75 -1.43 -9.16 24.14
N GLU A 76 -0.84 -8.12 23.56
CA GLU A 76 -0.12 -8.22 22.29
C GLU A 76 1.14 -7.39 22.26
N PHE A 77 2.13 -7.88 21.51
CA PHE A 77 3.31 -7.09 21.16
C PHE A 77 3.04 -6.31 19.89
N SER A 78 2.67 -5.02 19.98
CA SER A 78 2.39 -4.19 18.79
C SER A 78 1.49 -4.96 17.80
N VAL A 79 2.03 -5.37 16.65
CA VAL A 79 1.35 -6.08 15.56
C VAL A 79 1.47 -7.62 15.60
N ALA A 80 1.89 -8.19 16.73
CA ALA A 80 2.14 -9.62 16.91
C ALA A 80 1.56 -10.16 18.24
N ASN A 81 1.12 -11.42 18.22
CA ASN A 81 0.64 -12.11 19.42
C ASN A 81 1.80 -12.52 20.34
N PHE A 82 1.53 -12.61 21.65
CA PHE A 82 2.44 -13.17 22.63
C PHE A 82 2.43 -14.71 22.61
N VAL A 83 3.60 -15.33 22.78
CA VAL A 83 3.76 -16.78 22.99
C VAL A 83 4.72 -17.01 24.16
N GLY A 84 4.32 -17.78 25.15
CA GLY A 84 5.16 -18.16 26.29
C GLY A 84 5.30 -19.68 26.42
N VAL A 85 6.47 -20.15 26.84
CA VAL A 85 6.69 -21.53 27.29
C VAL A 85 7.13 -21.52 28.74
N THR A 86 6.41 -22.25 29.59
CA THR A 86 6.75 -22.37 31.03
C THR A 86 7.89 -23.36 31.25
N HIS A 87 8.48 -23.33 32.45
CA HIS A 87 9.55 -24.25 32.84
C HIS A 87 9.14 -25.73 32.82
N ASP A 88 7.85 -26.04 33.04
CA ASP A 88 7.27 -27.37 32.90
C ASP A 88 6.83 -27.71 31.48
N GLY A 89 7.15 -26.88 30.49
CA GLY A 89 6.98 -27.18 29.06
C GLY A 89 5.58 -26.92 28.51
N LYS A 90 4.75 -26.11 29.17
CA LYS A 90 3.43 -25.72 28.67
C LYS A 90 3.54 -24.54 27.72
N TYR A 91 2.75 -24.57 26.65
CA TYR A 91 2.54 -23.43 25.77
C TYR A 91 1.41 -22.56 26.34
N VAL A 92 1.68 -21.28 26.57
CA VAL A 92 0.70 -20.34 27.13
C VAL A 92 0.62 -19.11 26.24
N THR A 93 -0.59 -18.71 25.88
CA THR A 93 -0.88 -17.48 25.12
C THR A 93 -2.04 -16.73 25.77
N PRO A 94 -2.04 -15.39 25.78
CA PRO A 94 -3.13 -14.62 26.35
C PRO A 94 -4.44 -14.82 25.59
N LYS A 95 -5.56 -14.79 26.30
CA LYS A 95 -6.93 -14.83 25.75
C LYS A 95 -7.76 -13.68 26.29
N SER A 96 -8.25 -12.82 25.39
CA SER A 96 -9.18 -11.73 25.69
C SER A 96 -10.02 -11.41 24.45
N SER A 97 -11.11 -10.66 24.61
CA SER A 97 -11.93 -10.19 23.48
C SER A 97 -11.29 -9.05 22.68
N THR A 98 -10.13 -8.57 23.13
CA THR A 98 -9.39 -7.47 22.53
C THR A 98 -8.12 -7.93 21.82
N ILE A 99 -7.74 -9.21 21.88
CA ILE A 99 -6.60 -9.76 21.14
C ILE A 99 -7.04 -10.18 19.72
N LEU A 100 -6.25 -9.82 18.71
CA LEU A 100 -6.44 -10.29 17.35
C LEU A 100 -6.10 -11.79 17.25
N GLU A 101 -7.04 -12.58 16.75
CA GLU A 101 -6.86 -14.02 16.53
C GLU A 101 -5.84 -14.27 15.42
N SER A 102 -4.59 -14.51 15.80
CA SER A 102 -3.49 -14.77 14.86
C SER A 102 -3.56 -16.18 14.31
N THR A 103 -3.68 -16.31 12.98
CA THR A 103 -3.55 -17.59 12.28
C THR A 103 -2.23 -18.28 12.64
N THR A 104 -1.11 -17.55 12.71
CA THR A 104 0.18 -18.13 13.08
C THR A 104 0.17 -18.74 14.48
N ASN A 105 -0.45 -18.08 15.46
CA ASN A 105 -0.56 -18.58 16.83
C ASN A 105 -1.44 -19.85 16.89
N ILE A 106 -2.55 -19.86 16.14
CA ILE A 106 -3.43 -21.04 16.01
C ILE A 106 -2.64 -22.25 15.48
N LEU A 107 -1.84 -22.06 14.42
CA LEU A 107 -1.04 -23.13 13.82
C LEU A 107 0.05 -23.64 14.79
N LEU A 108 0.73 -22.74 15.51
CA LEU A 108 1.73 -23.12 16.53
C LEU A 108 1.11 -23.92 17.66
N MET A 109 -0.05 -23.51 18.17
CA MET A 109 -0.79 -24.23 19.20
C MET A 109 -1.19 -25.64 18.73
N GLN A 110 -1.58 -25.79 17.46
CA GLN A 110 -1.92 -27.10 16.89
C GLN A 110 -0.70 -28.03 16.83
N ILE A 111 0.45 -27.52 16.37
CA ILE A 111 1.71 -28.28 16.37
C ILE A 111 2.16 -28.61 17.80
N ALA A 112 2.04 -27.67 18.74
CA ALA A 112 2.37 -27.90 20.15
C ALA A 112 1.52 -29.03 20.76
N LYS A 113 0.20 -29.02 20.53
CA LYS A 113 -0.71 -30.11 20.93
C LYS A 113 -0.31 -31.45 20.33
N ALA A 114 0.02 -31.49 19.04
CA ALA A 114 0.44 -32.71 18.36
C ALA A 114 1.77 -33.27 18.91
N ARG A 115 2.64 -32.41 19.43
CA ARG A 115 3.89 -32.79 20.13
C ARG A 115 3.68 -33.15 21.61
N GLY A 116 2.44 -33.21 22.08
CA GLY A 116 2.09 -33.58 23.44
C GLY A 116 2.28 -32.45 24.47
N MET A 117 2.46 -31.20 24.04
CA MET A 117 2.50 -30.06 24.95
C MET A 117 1.08 -29.73 25.44
N VAL A 118 0.98 -29.32 26.70
CA VAL A 118 -0.24 -28.70 27.21
C VAL A 118 -0.31 -27.27 26.68
N VAL A 119 -1.44 -26.90 26.08
CA VAL A 119 -1.70 -25.55 25.56
C VAL A 119 -2.75 -24.85 26.41
N GLU A 120 -2.42 -23.67 26.92
CA GLU A 120 -3.30 -22.83 27.75
C GLU A 120 -3.55 -21.48 27.07
N GLU A 121 -4.80 -21.24 26.67
CA GLU A 121 -5.30 -19.93 26.22
C GLU A 121 -6.03 -19.26 27.38
N ARG A 122 -5.39 -18.32 28.08
CA ARG A 122 -5.94 -17.71 29.30
C ARG A 122 -5.37 -16.32 29.57
N PRO A 123 -6.01 -15.48 30.40
CA PRO A 123 -5.35 -14.29 30.91
C PRO A 123 -4.01 -14.63 31.58
N ILE A 124 -3.01 -13.77 31.37
CA ILE A 124 -1.67 -13.86 31.96
C ILE A 124 -1.46 -12.58 32.77
N ASP A 125 -1.38 -12.70 34.09
CA ASP A 125 -1.07 -11.56 34.95
C ASP A 125 0.40 -11.17 34.76
N PHE A 126 0.66 -9.94 34.29
CA PHE A 126 2.01 -9.50 33.96
C PHE A 126 2.94 -9.57 35.18
N GLU A 127 2.57 -8.97 36.31
CA GLU A 127 3.46 -8.91 37.47
C GLU A 127 3.67 -10.28 38.12
N ALA A 128 2.63 -11.12 38.13
CA ALA A 128 2.68 -12.42 38.80
C ALA A 128 3.33 -13.53 37.96
N GLU A 129 3.21 -13.46 36.63
CA GLU A 129 3.54 -14.60 35.76
C GLU A 129 4.67 -14.34 34.76
N ILE A 130 4.93 -13.09 34.34
CA ILE A 130 5.86 -12.84 33.22
C ILE A 130 7.26 -13.40 33.49
N GLY A 131 7.75 -13.29 34.73
CA GLY A 131 9.07 -13.79 35.14
C GLY A 131 9.15 -15.31 35.32
N ASN A 132 8.03 -16.04 35.20
CA ASN A 132 8.00 -17.50 35.35
C ASN A 132 8.09 -18.25 34.02
N PHE A 133 8.04 -17.54 32.89
CA PHE A 133 8.25 -18.13 31.57
C PHE A 133 9.72 -18.47 31.35
N LYS A 134 9.97 -19.67 30.81
CA LYS A 134 11.30 -20.11 30.38
C LYS A 134 11.67 -19.47 29.03
N GLU A 135 10.69 -19.36 28.14
CA GLU A 135 10.86 -18.82 26.79
C GLU A 135 9.69 -17.87 26.49
N VAL A 136 9.97 -16.74 25.84
CA VAL A 136 8.93 -15.86 25.29
C VAL A 136 9.28 -15.53 23.85
N GLY A 137 8.25 -15.55 23.00
CA GLY A 137 8.30 -15.16 21.62
C GLY A 137 7.13 -14.26 21.25
N MET A 138 7.25 -13.63 20.10
CA MET A 138 6.13 -12.95 19.46
C MET A 138 5.89 -13.53 18.07
N CYS A 139 4.63 -13.76 17.72
CA CYS A 139 4.26 -14.49 16.51
C CYS A 139 3.29 -13.72 15.61
N GLY A 140 3.47 -13.92 14.31
CA GLY A 140 2.66 -13.29 13.26
C GLY A 140 3.14 -13.70 11.87
N THR A 141 2.31 -13.49 10.86
CA THR A 141 2.52 -14.03 9.50
C THR A 141 3.88 -13.65 8.90
N ALA A 142 4.33 -12.42 9.11
CA ALA A 142 5.55 -11.90 8.48
C ALA A 142 6.82 -12.64 8.95
N ALA A 143 7.03 -12.73 10.27
CA ALA A 143 8.25 -13.29 10.84
C ALA A 143 8.07 -14.70 11.41
N VAL A 144 6.86 -15.26 11.29
CA VAL A 144 6.40 -16.51 11.92
C VAL A 144 6.47 -16.42 13.44
N VAL A 145 7.67 -16.54 14.04
CA VAL A 145 7.94 -16.26 15.45
C VAL A 145 9.35 -15.70 15.59
N VAL A 146 9.53 -14.73 16.48
CA VAL A 146 10.84 -14.21 16.87
C VAL A 146 11.06 -14.25 18.37
N LYS A 147 12.32 -14.42 18.77
CA LYS A 147 12.76 -14.44 20.16
C LYS A 147 12.52 -13.09 20.82
N VAL A 148 11.90 -13.11 22.00
CA VAL A 148 11.90 -11.95 22.91
C VAL A 148 13.02 -12.17 23.92
N GLU A 149 14.01 -11.27 23.94
CA GLU A 149 15.15 -11.32 24.87
C GLU A 149 14.74 -10.82 26.25
N SER A 150 13.98 -9.73 26.27
CA SER A 150 13.57 -9.09 27.52
C SER A 150 12.30 -8.29 27.38
N ILE A 151 11.55 -8.16 28.47
CA ILE A 151 10.41 -7.26 28.60
C ILE A 151 10.63 -6.33 29.79
N THR A 152 10.57 -5.02 29.55
CA THR A 152 10.75 -4.00 30.61
C THR A 152 9.43 -3.32 30.95
N ARG A 153 9.16 -3.10 32.25
CA ARG A 153 8.09 -2.21 32.74
C ARG A 153 8.64 -1.36 33.87
N GLY A 154 8.60 -0.04 33.72
CA GLY A 154 9.30 0.88 34.63
C GLY A 154 10.78 0.49 34.78
N ASP A 155 11.22 0.31 36.03
CA ASP A 155 12.60 -0.06 36.35
C ASP A 155 12.88 -1.57 36.32
N LYS A 156 11.85 -2.41 36.12
CA LYS A 156 11.99 -3.88 36.13
C LYS A 156 12.15 -4.42 34.73
N THR A 157 13.20 -5.22 34.51
CA THR A 157 13.43 -5.96 33.27
C THR A 157 13.36 -7.46 33.55
N TYR A 158 12.54 -8.17 32.78
CA TYR A 158 12.43 -9.62 32.79
C TYR A 158 13.17 -10.19 31.58
N THR A 159 13.97 -11.23 31.79
CA THR A 159 14.73 -11.95 30.76
C THR A 159 14.35 -13.42 30.74
N PHE A 160 14.56 -14.09 29.62
CA PHE A 160 14.14 -15.49 29.43
C PHE A 160 15.34 -16.39 29.11
N ASP A 161 15.31 -17.61 29.62
CA ASP A 161 16.46 -18.52 29.67
C ASP A 161 16.82 -19.15 28.32
N SER A 162 15.82 -19.36 27.47
CA SER A 162 15.96 -20.11 26.22
C SER A 162 14.95 -19.64 25.17
N PHE A 163 15.12 -20.16 23.95
CA PHE A 163 14.17 -20.05 22.86
C PHE A 163 14.04 -21.38 22.07
N ASP A 164 14.51 -22.50 22.63
CA ASP A 164 14.67 -23.76 21.91
C ASP A 164 13.32 -24.40 21.54
N THR A 165 12.36 -24.37 22.47
CA THR A 165 11.03 -24.96 22.27
C THR A 165 10.25 -24.16 21.23
N ILE A 166 10.22 -22.84 21.37
CA ILE A 166 9.54 -21.95 20.43
C ILE A 166 10.22 -22.00 19.05
N ALA A 167 11.55 -21.99 18.98
CA ALA A 167 12.28 -22.15 17.72
C ALA A 167 11.99 -23.49 17.05
N SER A 168 11.87 -24.57 17.81
CA SER A 168 11.49 -25.89 17.29
C SER A 168 10.06 -25.92 16.74
N LEU A 169 9.11 -25.24 17.38
CA LEU A 169 7.74 -25.08 16.88
C LEU A 169 7.73 -24.24 15.58
N ARG A 170 8.48 -23.13 15.55
CA ARG A 170 8.67 -22.31 14.35
C ARG A 170 9.22 -23.15 13.19
N SER A 171 10.30 -23.91 13.43
CA SER A 171 10.91 -24.77 12.41
C SER A 171 9.91 -25.75 11.83
N ALA A 172 9.07 -26.36 12.67
CA ALA A 172 8.04 -27.30 12.23
C ALA A 172 7.03 -26.63 11.29
N LEU A 173 6.53 -25.45 11.70
CA LEU A 173 5.57 -24.69 10.92
C LEU A 173 6.19 -24.24 9.59
N THR A 174 7.41 -23.72 9.59
CA THR A 174 8.08 -23.27 8.37
C THR A 174 8.41 -24.42 7.43
N SER A 175 8.76 -25.61 7.94
CA SER A 175 8.98 -26.78 7.08
C SER A 175 7.70 -27.21 6.36
N VAL A 176 6.54 -27.11 7.00
CA VAL A 176 5.25 -27.33 6.32
C VAL A 176 4.98 -26.22 5.30
N GLN A 177 5.22 -24.95 5.67
CA GLN A 177 5.01 -23.80 4.77
C GLN A 177 5.87 -23.84 3.51
N HIS A 178 7.10 -24.34 3.60
CA HIS A 178 8.01 -24.48 2.46
C HIS A 178 7.83 -25.79 1.69
N GLY A 179 6.98 -26.71 2.16
CA GLY A 179 6.82 -28.04 1.57
C GLY A 179 7.98 -29.01 1.84
N ASP A 180 8.88 -28.68 2.79
CA ASP A 180 9.97 -29.54 3.22
C ASP A 180 9.49 -30.70 4.12
N ALA A 181 8.30 -30.55 4.72
CA ALA A 181 7.65 -31.57 5.53
C ALA A 181 6.20 -31.81 5.07
N PRO A 182 5.65 -33.02 5.27
CA PRO A 182 4.24 -33.30 5.00
C PRO A 182 3.32 -32.39 5.80
N ASP A 183 2.27 -31.88 5.14
CA ASP A 183 1.21 -31.15 5.80
C ASP A 183 0.16 -32.12 6.37
N GLU A 184 0.43 -32.65 7.57
CA GLU A 184 -0.48 -33.57 8.26
C GLU A 184 -1.78 -32.92 8.76
N TYR A 185 -1.85 -31.59 8.69
CA TYR A 185 -2.91 -30.80 9.33
C TYR A 185 -3.83 -30.07 8.35
N GLY A 186 -3.49 -30.06 7.06
CA GLY A 186 -4.24 -29.34 6.02
C GLY A 186 -4.07 -27.82 6.12
N PHE A 187 -2.89 -27.36 6.50
CA PHE A 187 -2.54 -25.93 6.53
C PHE A 187 -2.33 -25.33 5.13
N MET A 188 -1.85 -26.14 4.19
CA MET A 188 -1.43 -25.71 2.87
C MET A 188 -2.51 -26.04 1.84
N THR A 189 -2.64 -25.15 0.85
CA THR A 189 -3.46 -25.39 -0.33
C THR A 189 -2.57 -25.22 -1.55
N GLU A 190 -2.56 -26.21 -2.43
CA GLU A 190 -1.87 -26.10 -3.71
C GLU A 190 -2.57 -25.03 -4.54
N VAL A 191 -1.83 -23.99 -4.90
CA VAL A 191 -2.29 -22.99 -5.84
C VAL A 191 -1.76 -23.41 -7.20
N CYS A 192 -2.66 -23.74 -8.12
CA CYS A 192 -2.28 -24.08 -9.48
C CYS A 192 -1.49 -22.94 -10.14
N ASN A 193 -0.57 -23.29 -11.04
CA ASN A 193 0.06 -22.30 -11.88
C ASN A 193 -1.01 -21.58 -12.69
N VAL A 194 -1.16 -20.29 -12.46
CA VAL A 194 -2.15 -19.45 -13.14
C VAL A 194 -1.86 -19.37 -14.65
N PHE A 195 -0.63 -19.71 -15.06
CA PHE A 195 -0.18 -19.73 -16.44
C PHE A 195 0.64 -20.99 -16.73
N ASP A 196 0.43 -21.56 -17.92
CA ASP A 196 1.29 -22.58 -18.49
C ASP A 196 2.44 -21.88 -19.21
N ASP A 197 3.63 -21.95 -18.65
CA ASP A 197 4.84 -21.29 -19.18
C ASP A 197 5.16 -21.69 -20.64
N ALA A 198 4.64 -22.82 -21.13
CA ALA A 198 4.82 -23.28 -22.50
C ALA A 198 3.78 -22.74 -23.48
N THR A 199 2.59 -22.36 -23.00
CA THR A 199 1.46 -21.97 -23.86
C THR A 199 0.93 -20.56 -23.61
N ASP A 200 1.41 -19.89 -22.55
CA ASP A 200 0.97 -18.56 -22.11
C ASP A 200 -0.56 -18.46 -21.92
N LYS A 201 -1.15 -19.60 -21.52
CA LYS A 201 -2.59 -19.75 -21.25
C LYS A 201 -2.80 -20.14 -19.79
N PRO A 202 -4.01 -19.90 -19.24
CA PRO A 202 -4.33 -20.41 -17.91
C PRO A 202 -4.16 -21.93 -17.83
N ALA A 203 -3.24 -22.41 -16.97
CA ALA A 203 -2.99 -23.84 -16.79
C ALA A 203 -4.05 -24.54 -15.92
N CYS A 204 -4.89 -23.74 -15.27
CA CYS A 204 -6.05 -24.19 -14.51
C CYS A 204 -7.23 -23.28 -14.79
N ASP A 205 -8.44 -23.84 -14.67
CA ASP A 205 -9.64 -23.04 -14.55
C ASP A 205 -9.44 -22.09 -13.37
N SER A 206 -9.49 -20.80 -13.66
CA SER A 206 -9.35 -19.79 -12.63
C SER A 206 -10.39 -20.07 -11.53
N PRO A 207 -10.03 -20.09 -10.23
CA PRO A 207 -11.02 -20.18 -9.16
C PRO A 207 -12.01 -19.00 -9.18
N TYR A 208 -11.77 -17.98 -10.02
CA TYR A 208 -12.69 -16.88 -10.28
C TYR A 208 -13.77 -17.20 -11.33
N GLU A 209 -13.66 -18.28 -12.11
CA GLU A 209 -14.64 -18.65 -13.15
C GLU A 209 -15.74 -19.59 -12.63
N SER A 210 -15.47 -20.40 -11.60
CA SER A 210 -16.47 -21.27 -10.99
C SER A 210 -17.10 -20.63 -9.75
N ALA A 211 -18.26 -19.99 -9.95
CA ALA A 211 -19.32 -19.79 -8.96
C ALA A 211 -18.93 -19.24 -7.56
N GLY A 212 -19.22 -17.96 -7.32
CA GLY A 212 -19.72 -17.52 -6.01
C GLY A 212 -18.73 -16.98 -4.99
N MET A 213 -17.45 -16.75 -5.31
CA MET A 213 -16.49 -16.20 -4.34
C MET A 213 -16.55 -14.67 -4.15
N LEU A 214 -17.54 -13.99 -4.74
CA LEU A 214 -17.90 -12.62 -4.35
C LEU A 214 -18.69 -12.56 -3.02
N SER A 215 -19.07 -13.71 -2.44
CA SER A 215 -19.78 -13.78 -1.14
C SER A 215 -18.89 -14.19 0.05
N ALA A 216 -17.62 -14.58 -0.17
CA ALA A 216 -16.75 -15.07 0.90
C ALA A 216 -15.82 -14.01 1.53
N VAL A 217 -15.80 -12.79 1.00
CA VAL A 217 -15.38 -11.62 1.76
C VAL A 217 -16.68 -10.90 2.11
N GLY A 218 -17.09 -10.94 3.37
CA GLY A 218 -18.35 -10.41 3.88
C GLY A 218 -18.52 -8.89 3.76
N ILE A 219 -18.39 -8.36 2.54
CA ILE A 219 -18.53 -6.94 2.20
C ILE A 219 -19.91 -6.69 1.57
N VAL A 220 -20.60 -7.71 1.04
CA VAL A 220 -21.74 -7.47 0.14
C VAL A 220 -23.12 -7.49 0.83
N ASP A 221 -23.29 -8.08 2.01
CA ASP A 221 -24.63 -8.18 2.65
C ASP A 221 -24.84 -7.30 3.90
N GLY A 222 -23.98 -6.31 4.14
CA GLY A 222 -24.01 -5.50 5.38
C GLY A 222 -24.01 -3.98 5.24
N LEU A 223 -24.00 -3.43 4.02
CA LEU A 223 -24.00 -1.97 3.81
C LEU A 223 -25.25 -1.54 3.04
N GLU A 224 -26.41 -1.66 3.69
CA GLU A 224 -27.49 -0.71 3.40
C GLU A 224 -26.91 0.70 3.59
N GLN A 225 -26.66 1.37 2.46
CA GLN A 225 -26.22 2.76 2.31
C GLN A 225 -25.33 3.29 3.46
N PRO A 226 -23.99 3.36 3.30
CA PRO A 226 -23.18 4.08 4.26
C PRO A 226 -23.62 5.54 4.26
N SER A 227 -24.36 5.90 5.29
CA SER A 227 -24.75 7.27 5.52
C SER A 227 -23.49 8.14 5.49
N VAL A 228 -23.59 9.22 4.72
CA VAL A 228 -22.66 10.34 4.56
C VAL A 228 -22.06 10.95 5.86
N PRO A 229 -22.54 10.70 7.11
CA PRO A 229 -21.95 11.28 8.31
C PRO A 229 -20.54 10.83 8.73
N LEU A 230 -20.03 9.65 8.30
CA LEU A 230 -18.74 9.15 8.83
C LEU A 230 -17.55 9.98 8.31
N VAL A 231 -17.58 10.38 7.04
CA VAL A 231 -16.57 11.27 6.42
C VAL A 231 -16.61 12.65 7.06
N ARG A 232 -17.79 13.13 7.44
CA ARG A 232 -17.98 14.44 8.12
C ARG A 232 -17.54 14.45 9.58
N LYS A 233 -17.39 13.27 10.22
CA LYS A 233 -17.01 13.14 11.63
C LYS A 233 -15.50 13.01 11.84
N LEU A 234 -14.76 12.49 10.86
CA LEU A 234 -13.29 12.45 10.89
C LEU A 234 -12.64 13.84 10.75
N PHE A 235 -13.38 14.80 10.18
CA PHE A 235 -12.97 16.20 10.05
C PHE A 235 -13.99 17.09 10.78
N GLY A 236 -13.87 17.15 12.11
CA GLY A 236 -14.76 17.91 12.98
C GLY A 236 -14.88 19.41 12.64
N PRO A 237 -15.91 20.10 13.17
CA PRO A 237 -16.18 21.49 12.82
C PRO A 237 -15.13 22.43 13.45
N LYS A 238 -14.59 23.32 12.60
CA LYS A 238 -13.88 24.58 12.89
C LYS A 238 -13.38 24.75 14.34
N GLY A 239 -12.07 24.56 14.54
CA GLY A 239 -11.39 25.02 15.74
C GLY A 239 -9.88 24.79 15.67
N ALA A 240 -9.14 25.88 15.45
CA ALA A 240 -7.68 26.04 15.59
C ALA A 240 -6.77 25.05 14.81
N GLY A 241 -6.44 25.42 13.57
CA GLY A 241 -5.21 24.97 12.90
C GLY A 241 -5.30 23.75 11.96
N GLY A 242 -6.49 23.23 11.68
CA GLY A 242 -6.68 22.18 10.67
C GLY A 242 -6.44 22.67 9.23
N PRO A 243 -6.20 21.75 8.26
CA PRO A 243 -5.97 22.10 6.87
C PRO A 243 -7.13 22.93 6.33
N THR A 244 -6.80 23.90 5.47
CA THR A 244 -7.75 24.84 4.87
C THR A 244 -8.90 24.10 4.18
N ALA A 245 -10.04 24.79 4.06
CA ALA A 245 -11.28 24.25 3.49
C ALA A 245 -11.13 23.61 2.09
N ASP A 246 -10.00 23.81 1.40
CA ASP A 246 -9.66 23.18 0.13
C ASP A 246 -9.37 21.67 0.22
N MET A 247 -8.75 21.16 1.30
CA MET A 247 -8.38 19.72 1.35
C MET A 247 -9.60 18.80 1.50
N ALA A 248 -10.69 19.29 2.11
CA ALA A 248 -11.94 18.54 2.26
C ALA A 248 -12.76 18.47 0.96
N THR A 249 -12.41 19.26 -0.06
CA THR A 249 -13.08 19.29 -1.37
C THR A 249 -12.45 18.34 -2.40
N TRP A 250 -11.21 17.86 -2.20
CA TRP A 250 -10.53 16.96 -3.15
C TRP A 250 -11.01 15.51 -3.10
N TYR A 251 -11.47 15.03 -1.94
CA TYR A 251 -12.05 13.69 -1.82
C TYR A 251 -13.55 13.74 -2.12
N SER A 252 -13.86 13.82 -3.40
CA SER A 252 -15.23 13.89 -3.87
C SER A 252 -16.00 12.57 -3.71
N GLY A 253 -15.28 11.45 -3.51
CA GLY A 253 -15.85 10.10 -3.46
C GLY A 253 -16.22 9.57 -4.85
N TYR A 254 -16.11 10.39 -5.90
CA TYR A 254 -16.41 10.00 -7.27
C TYR A 254 -15.40 9.03 -7.84
N GLU A 255 -14.20 8.93 -7.27
CA GLU A 255 -13.11 8.07 -7.75
C GLU A 255 -13.46 6.60 -7.55
N ARG A 256 -14.08 6.26 -6.42
CA ARG A 256 -14.65 4.93 -6.18
C ARG A 256 -15.82 4.65 -7.12
N GLU A 257 -16.75 5.62 -7.25
CA GLU A 257 -17.90 5.47 -8.13
C GLU A 257 -17.48 5.33 -9.61
N LEU A 258 -16.39 5.98 -10.00
CA LEU A 258 -15.78 5.86 -11.32
C LEU A 258 -15.23 4.45 -11.53
N LEU A 259 -14.47 3.92 -10.56
CA LEU A 259 -13.97 2.55 -10.64
C LEU A 259 -15.13 1.55 -10.77
N ASP A 260 -16.16 1.67 -9.93
CA ASP A 260 -17.34 0.82 -9.98
C ASP A 260 -18.05 0.94 -11.35
N HIS A 261 -18.17 2.16 -11.88
CA HIS A 261 -18.75 2.40 -13.19
C HIS A 261 -17.93 1.76 -14.32
N VAL A 262 -16.61 1.92 -14.31
CA VAL A 262 -15.69 1.31 -15.29
C VAL A 262 -15.82 -0.20 -15.27
N VAL A 263 -15.76 -0.83 -14.09
CA VAL A 263 -15.87 -2.29 -13.95
C VAL A 263 -17.21 -2.82 -14.46
N GLN A 264 -18.29 -2.06 -14.27
CA GLN A 264 -19.64 -2.46 -14.70
C GLN A 264 -19.92 -2.22 -16.19
N LYS A 265 -19.27 -1.22 -16.81
CA LYS A 265 -19.64 -0.72 -18.15
C LYS A 265 -18.57 -0.95 -19.21
N ALA A 266 -17.30 -1.00 -18.84
CA ALA A 266 -16.21 -1.22 -19.77
C ALA A 266 -15.91 -2.71 -19.95
N THR A 267 -15.28 -3.04 -21.07
CA THR A 267 -14.77 -4.39 -21.36
C THR A 267 -13.37 -4.55 -20.74
N PRO A 268 -13.14 -5.58 -19.89
CA PRO A 268 -11.81 -5.86 -19.34
C PRO A 268 -10.77 -6.09 -20.46
N GLY A 269 -9.55 -5.60 -20.27
CA GLY A 269 -8.46 -5.70 -21.24
C GLY A 269 -8.64 -4.82 -22.49
N ASN A 270 -9.62 -3.90 -22.51
CA ASN A 270 -9.87 -3.01 -23.63
C ASN A 270 -9.73 -1.52 -23.20
N PRO A 271 -8.57 -0.89 -23.43
CA PRO A 271 -8.34 0.49 -22.98
C PRO A 271 -9.27 1.52 -23.64
N ASP A 272 -9.71 1.28 -24.88
CA ASP A 272 -10.69 2.15 -25.56
C ASP A 272 -12.10 2.04 -24.96
N SER A 273 -12.48 0.86 -24.47
CA SER A 273 -13.73 0.70 -23.73
C SER A 273 -13.66 1.39 -22.37
N VAL A 274 -12.52 1.32 -21.68
CA VAL A 274 -12.30 1.95 -20.38
C VAL A 274 -12.35 3.47 -20.51
N LEU A 275 -11.60 4.06 -21.45
CA LEU A 275 -11.60 5.51 -21.68
C LEU A 275 -12.99 6.05 -22.00
N ARG A 276 -13.76 5.36 -22.87
CA ARG A 276 -15.15 5.75 -23.16
C ARG A 276 -16.04 5.71 -21.93
N SER A 277 -15.91 4.68 -21.09
CA SER A 277 -16.67 4.57 -19.85
C SER A 277 -16.31 5.68 -18.85
N MET A 278 -15.02 6.04 -18.74
CA MET A 278 -14.59 7.18 -17.93
C MET A 278 -15.19 8.49 -18.45
N ASP A 279 -15.19 8.72 -19.77
CA ASP A 279 -15.79 9.91 -20.37
C ASP A 279 -17.31 9.99 -20.11
N GLU A 280 -18.01 8.86 -20.26
CA GLU A 280 -19.45 8.75 -19.98
C GLU A 280 -19.76 9.09 -18.53
N PHE A 281 -18.99 8.53 -17.58
CA PHE A 281 -19.12 8.81 -16.16
C PHE A 281 -18.96 10.31 -15.87
N TRP A 282 -17.87 10.92 -16.34
CA TRP A 282 -17.60 12.33 -16.07
C TRP A 282 -18.60 13.28 -16.74
N ARG A 283 -19.05 12.96 -17.96
CA ARG A 283 -20.12 13.71 -18.65
C ARG A 283 -21.44 13.65 -17.89
N ALA A 284 -21.76 12.51 -17.29
CA ALA A 284 -22.97 12.32 -16.49
C ALA A 284 -22.89 13.03 -15.13
N LYS A 285 -21.72 13.04 -14.48
CA LYS A 285 -21.50 13.74 -13.20
C LYS A 285 -21.51 15.26 -13.34
N PHE A 286 -21.06 15.78 -14.49
CA PHE A 286 -20.92 17.22 -14.71
C PHE A 286 -21.71 17.77 -15.91
N PRO A 287 -23.06 17.65 -15.91
CA PRO A 287 -23.89 17.99 -17.07
C PRO A 287 -23.95 19.49 -17.39
N ARG A 288 -23.59 20.38 -16.46
CA ARG A 288 -23.64 21.84 -16.65
C ARG A 288 -22.36 22.44 -17.23
N LEU A 289 -21.33 21.63 -17.47
CA LEU A 289 -20.00 22.08 -17.91
C LEU A 289 -19.77 21.89 -19.42
N GLN A 290 -20.82 21.51 -20.16
CA GLN A 290 -20.73 20.57 -21.27
C GLN A 290 -20.22 21.09 -22.62
N GLU A 291 -19.98 22.39 -22.81
CA GLU A 291 -19.50 22.87 -24.13
C GLU A 291 -18.03 23.29 -24.11
N GLN A 292 -17.63 24.21 -23.23
CA GLN A 292 -16.23 24.65 -23.13
C GLN A 292 -15.32 23.59 -22.50
N THR A 293 -15.79 22.85 -21.49
CA THR A 293 -14.96 21.84 -20.80
C THR A 293 -14.80 20.56 -21.63
N ALA A 294 -15.85 20.17 -22.37
CA ALA A 294 -15.78 19.01 -23.25
C ALA A 294 -14.82 19.24 -24.44
N ALA A 295 -14.82 20.44 -25.01
CA ALA A 295 -13.86 20.82 -26.05
C ALA A 295 -12.40 20.80 -25.52
N ARG A 296 -12.18 21.34 -24.31
CA ARG A 296 -10.87 21.31 -23.65
C ARG A 296 -10.39 19.89 -23.33
N TRP A 297 -11.29 19.02 -22.86
CA TRP A 297 -10.98 17.61 -22.58
C TRP A 297 -10.57 16.86 -23.85
N GLU A 298 -11.29 17.07 -24.94
CA GLU A 298 -10.96 16.47 -26.24
C GLU A 298 -9.61 16.98 -26.76
N GLU A 299 -9.32 18.27 -26.60
CA GLU A 299 -8.04 18.85 -26.97
C GLU A 299 -6.87 18.30 -26.15
N LYS A 300 -7.04 18.13 -24.83
CA LYS A 300 -6.04 17.47 -23.95
C LYS A 300 -5.77 16.05 -24.45
N ARG A 301 -6.83 15.25 -24.64
CA ARG A 301 -6.73 13.88 -25.17
C ARG A 301 -5.97 13.83 -26.50
N ARG A 302 -6.38 14.68 -27.45
CA ARG A 302 -5.77 14.77 -28.78
C ARG A 302 -4.28 15.09 -28.66
N THR A 303 -3.91 16.07 -27.86
CA THR A 303 -2.51 16.51 -27.74
C THR A 303 -1.62 15.45 -27.10
N ILE A 304 -2.06 14.83 -26.00
CA ILE A 304 -1.34 13.71 -25.37
C ILE A 304 -1.14 12.57 -26.38
N SER A 305 -2.20 12.22 -27.12
CA SER A 305 -2.16 11.14 -28.10
C SER A 305 -1.23 11.44 -29.28
N GLU A 306 -1.31 12.63 -29.87
CA GLU A 306 -0.45 13.05 -30.98
C GLU A 306 1.02 13.09 -30.59
N LYS A 307 1.34 13.61 -29.41
CA LYS A 307 2.72 13.69 -28.92
C LYS A 307 3.29 12.32 -28.59
N THR A 308 2.50 11.48 -27.94
CA THR A 308 2.90 10.09 -27.69
C THR A 308 3.12 9.35 -29.00
N ALA A 309 2.22 9.47 -29.98
CA ALA A 309 2.35 8.83 -31.29
C ALA A 309 3.60 9.31 -32.05
N ALA A 310 3.92 10.60 -32.01
CA ALA A 310 5.13 11.14 -32.62
C ALA A 310 6.41 10.57 -31.96
N MET A 311 6.42 10.44 -30.63
CA MET A 311 7.54 9.84 -29.90
C MET A 311 7.70 8.36 -30.20
N VAL A 312 6.59 7.62 -30.25
CA VAL A 312 6.57 6.20 -30.63
C VAL A 312 7.13 6.03 -32.04
N ALA A 313 6.71 6.87 -33.01
CA ALA A 313 7.23 6.83 -34.37
C ALA A 313 8.76 7.06 -34.41
N LYS A 314 9.28 8.05 -33.66
CA LYS A 314 10.72 8.29 -33.54
C LYS A 314 11.45 7.08 -32.94
N SER A 315 10.87 6.49 -31.89
CA SER A 315 11.46 5.36 -31.17
C SER A 315 11.58 4.13 -32.05
N VAL A 316 10.52 3.82 -32.81
CA VAL A 316 10.49 2.71 -33.79
C VAL A 316 11.61 2.86 -34.82
N VAL A 317 11.84 4.08 -35.33
CA VAL A 317 12.96 4.33 -36.27
C VAL A 317 14.32 4.12 -35.59
N SER A 318 14.47 4.53 -34.33
CA SER A 318 15.73 4.38 -33.60
C SER A 318 15.99 2.99 -32.98
N GLY A 319 14.99 2.10 -32.99
CA GLY A 319 15.09 0.75 -32.43
C GLY A 319 15.19 0.69 -30.89
N ARG A 320 14.90 1.79 -30.19
CA ARG A 320 14.96 1.85 -28.71
C ARG A 320 13.55 1.82 -28.10
N PRO A 321 13.38 1.32 -26.86
CA PRO A 321 12.13 1.47 -26.11
C PRO A 321 11.80 2.93 -25.78
N VAL A 322 10.51 3.23 -25.64
CA VAL A 322 9.99 4.53 -25.19
C VAL A 322 9.90 4.55 -23.67
N ARG A 323 10.47 5.57 -23.03
CA ARG A 323 10.36 5.80 -21.58
C ARG A 323 9.49 7.03 -21.31
N CYS A 324 8.29 6.83 -20.79
CA CYS A 324 7.40 7.93 -20.43
C CYS A 324 7.39 8.15 -18.91
N LEU A 325 7.23 9.41 -18.51
CA LEU A 325 6.99 9.82 -17.13
C LEU A 325 5.70 10.65 -17.05
N GLU A 326 4.92 10.43 -16.02
CA GLU A 326 3.78 11.27 -15.65
C GLU A 326 3.88 11.65 -14.17
N LEU A 327 3.65 12.91 -13.84
CA LEU A 327 3.53 13.39 -12.47
C LEU A 327 2.07 13.79 -12.24
N GLY A 328 1.38 13.09 -11.35
CA GLY A 328 -0.07 13.18 -11.12
C GLY A 328 -0.83 12.15 -11.95
N THR A 329 -1.21 11.04 -11.33
CA THR A 329 -1.95 9.96 -12.00
C THR A 329 -3.46 10.11 -11.83
N TYR A 330 -3.90 10.59 -10.66
CA TYR A 330 -5.29 10.62 -10.21
C TYR A 330 -6.00 9.27 -10.44
N CYS A 331 -6.94 9.18 -11.38
CA CYS A 331 -7.67 7.94 -11.73
C CYS A 331 -7.12 7.23 -12.98
N GLY A 332 -5.96 7.61 -13.51
CA GLY A 332 -5.26 6.90 -14.57
C GLY A 332 -5.72 7.18 -16.01
N TYR A 333 -6.47 8.27 -16.24
CA TYR A 333 -6.98 8.59 -17.59
C TYR A 333 -5.85 8.87 -18.59
N SER A 334 -4.97 9.81 -18.25
CA SER A 334 -3.79 10.19 -19.03
C SER A 334 -2.82 9.00 -19.14
N ALA A 335 -2.65 8.23 -18.06
CA ALA A 335 -1.85 7.00 -18.07
C ALA A 335 -2.34 5.98 -19.11
N ILE A 336 -3.65 5.71 -19.19
CA ILE A 336 -4.22 4.79 -20.20
C ILE A 336 -4.00 5.33 -21.61
N LEU A 337 -4.18 6.64 -21.85
CA LEU A 337 -3.94 7.26 -23.16
C LEU A 337 -2.50 7.10 -23.65
N ILE A 338 -1.54 7.27 -22.74
CA ILE A 338 -0.12 7.12 -23.07
C ILE A 338 0.20 5.63 -23.26
N ALA A 339 -0.09 4.80 -22.27
CA ALA A 339 0.33 3.40 -22.24
C ALA A 339 -0.23 2.56 -23.39
N LYS A 340 -1.48 2.82 -23.85
CA LYS A 340 -2.06 2.10 -24.99
C LYS A 340 -1.34 2.33 -26.32
N LEU A 341 -0.55 3.41 -26.44
CA LEU A 341 0.20 3.75 -27.65
C LEU A 341 1.64 3.23 -27.62
N LEU A 342 2.11 2.76 -26.46
CA LEU A 342 3.50 2.35 -26.29
C LEU A 342 3.78 0.98 -26.96
N PRO A 343 4.91 0.85 -27.69
CA PRO A 343 5.32 -0.42 -28.26
C PRO A 343 5.77 -1.40 -27.15
N GLU A 344 5.90 -2.68 -27.48
CA GLU A 344 6.42 -3.67 -26.53
C GLU A 344 7.80 -3.30 -26.00
N GLY A 345 8.03 -3.61 -24.72
CA GLY A 345 9.26 -3.25 -24.00
C GLY A 345 9.37 -1.78 -23.57
N SER A 346 8.37 -0.94 -23.89
CA SER A 346 8.29 0.45 -23.42
C SER A 346 7.51 0.53 -22.10
N MET A 347 7.76 1.58 -21.32
CA MET A 347 7.16 1.74 -19.99
C MET A 347 6.74 3.19 -19.73
N LEU A 348 5.55 3.36 -19.16
CA LEU A 348 5.13 4.58 -18.49
C LEU A 348 5.35 4.45 -16.99
N HIS A 349 6.12 5.37 -16.42
CA HIS A 349 6.21 5.56 -14.97
C HIS A 349 5.30 6.72 -14.59
N THR A 350 4.46 6.55 -13.59
CA THR A 350 3.62 7.64 -13.09
C THR A 350 3.75 7.76 -11.57
N VAL A 351 3.71 8.97 -11.05
CA VAL A 351 3.86 9.28 -9.62
C VAL A 351 2.59 9.92 -9.11
N GLU A 352 1.99 9.35 -8.07
CA GLU A 352 0.80 9.88 -7.41
C GLU A 352 1.03 10.04 -5.91
N SER A 353 0.83 11.27 -5.44
CA SER A 353 1.00 11.67 -4.03
C SER A 353 -0.08 11.06 -3.13
N ASP A 354 -1.28 10.86 -3.68
CA ASP A 354 -2.40 10.30 -2.94
C ASP A 354 -2.49 8.78 -3.10
N TYR A 355 -2.34 8.06 -1.99
CA TYR A 355 -2.35 6.60 -2.00
C TYR A 355 -3.69 5.98 -2.44
N LEU A 356 -4.83 6.66 -2.23
CA LEU A 356 -6.13 6.19 -2.70
C LEU A 356 -6.27 6.39 -4.21
N PHE A 357 -5.87 7.54 -4.73
CA PHE A 357 -5.87 7.79 -6.17
C PHE A 357 -4.93 6.83 -6.89
N ALA A 358 -3.71 6.62 -6.37
CA ALA A 358 -2.77 5.63 -6.89
C ALA A 358 -3.40 4.22 -6.95
N ALA A 359 -4.16 3.83 -5.91
CA ALA A 359 -4.85 2.54 -5.87
C ALA A 359 -5.98 2.46 -6.92
N PHE A 360 -6.80 3.50 -7.06
CA PHE A 360 -7.85 3.55 -8.09
C PHE A 360 -7.27 3.52 -9.50
N ALA A 361 -6.26 4.34 -9.79
CA ALA A 361 -5.56 4.30 -11.07
C ALA A 361 -4.95 2.93 -11.34
N THR A 362 -4.33 2.29 -10.34
CA THR A 362 -3.75 0.94 -10.49
C THR A 362 -4.83 -0.04 -10.96
N LYS A 363 -6.00 -0.03 -10.30
CA LYS A 363 -7.10 -0.94 -10.64
C LYS A 363 -7.72 -0.65 -12.00
N ILE A 364 -7.87 0.63 -12.37
CA ILE A 364 -8.42 1.01 -13.68
C ILE A 364 -7.43 0.65 -14.81
N VAL A 365 -6.13 0.86 -14.60
CA VAL A 365 -5.07 0.51 -15.57
C VAL A 365 -4.93 -1.00 -15.75
N GLU A 366 -4.96 -1.77 -14.66
CA GLU A 366 -5.01 -3.25 -14.69
C GLU A 366 -6.27 -3.73 -15.42
N PHE A 367 -7.43 -3.14 -15.12
CA PHE A 367 -8.68 -3.48 -15.80
C PHE A 367 -8.63 -3.15 -17.31
N ALA A 368 -7.86 -2.13 -17.69
CA ALA A 368 -7.61 -1.79 -19.10
C ALA A 368 -6.62 -2.74 -19.80
N GLY A 369 -5.94 -3.65 -19.09
CA GLY A 369 -4.94 -4.57 -19.63
C GLY A 369 -3.60 -3.90 -19.94
N LEU A 370 -3.22 -2.87 -19.18
CA LEU A 370 -2.02 -2.05 -19.42
C LEU A 370 -0.99 -2.15 -18.27
N GLU A 371 -1.12 -3.13 -17.39
CA GLU A 371 -0.26 -3.35 -16.23
C GLU A 371 1.19 -3.70 -16.61
N SER A 372 1.42 -4.28 -17.79
CA SER A 372 2.76 -4.56 -18.31
C SER A 372 3.48 -3.32 -18.87
N LYS A 373 2.74 -2.24 -19.14
CA LYS A 373 3.23 -1.00 -19.76
C LYS A 373 3.16 0.21 -18.84
N THR A 374 2.64 0.04 -17.62
CA THR A 374 2.42 1.14 -16.68
C THR A 374 2.89 0.77 -15.29
N LYS A 375 3.66 1.66 -14.66
CA LYS A 375 4.11 1.53 -13.28
C LYS A 375 3.73 2.76 -12.48
N ILE A 376 2.83 2.57 -11.52
CA ILE A 376 2.34 3.62 -10.62
C ILE A 376 3.17 3.58 -9.32
N TRP A 377 3.77 4.71 -8.98
CA TRP A 377 4.54 4.92 -7.76
C TRP A 377 3.77 5.84 -6.82
N MET A 378 3.65 5.45 -5.57
CA MET A 378 3.03 6.28 -4.53
C MET A 378 4.09 7.17 -3.92
N GLY A 379 3.84 8.48 -3.84
CA GLY A 379 4.73 9.45 -3.23
C GLY A 379 4.62 10.83 -3.85
N ASP A 380 5.19 11.83 -3.18
CA ASP A 380 5.27 13.19 -3.69
C ASP A 380 6.25 13.28 -4.87
N ALA A 381 5.92 14.05 -5.92
CA ALA A 381 6.77 14.18 -7.10
C ALA A 381 8.17 14.70 -6.76
N GLY A 382 8.28 15.59 -5.77
CA GLY A 382 9.55 16.12 -5.28
C GLY A 382 10.37 15.07 -4.54
N GLU A 383 9.76 14.31 -3.62
CA GLU A 383 10.44 13.24 -2.89
C GLU A 383 10.87 12.10 -3.82
N GLU A 384 9.99 11.71 -4.75
CA GLU A 384 10.21 10.61 -5.66
C GLU A 384 11.19 10.95 -6.80
N SER A 385 11.34 12.24 -7.14
CA SER A 385 12.24 12.69 -8.21
C SER A 385 13.67 12.16 -8.08
N ALA A 386 14.21 12.10 -6.86
CA ALA A 386 15.56 11.61 -6.60
C ALA A 386 15.72 10.12 -6.96
N LEU A 387 14.62 9.35 -6.93
CA LEU A 387 14.58 7.93 -7.30
C LEU A 387 14.15 7.72 -8.76
N LEU A 388 13.54 8.72 -9.42
CA LEU A 388 13.01 8.59 -10.78
C LEU A 388 14.07 8.22 -11.80
N ARG A 389 15.30 8.74 -11.66
CA ARG A 389 16.40 8.35 -12.55
C ARG A 389 16.67 6.85 -12.47
N ALA A 390 16.75 6.29 -11.27
CA ALA A 390 16.96 4.85 -11.10
C ALA A 390 15.76 4.03 -11.63
N ARG A 391 14.53 4.56 -11.47
CA ARG A 391 13.31 3.92 -11.98
C ARG A 391 13.22 3.93 -13.50
N LEU A 392 13.79 4.93 -14.16
CA LEU A 392 13.92 5.03 -15.62
C LEU A 392 15.22 4.40 -16.12
N GLU A 393 15.78 3.45 -15.38
CA GLU A 393 17.00 2.70 -15.74
C GLU A 393 18.23 3.60 -15.99
N ASN A 394 18.28 4.75 -15.31
CA ASN A 394 19.28 5.81 -15.43
C ASN A 394 19.33 6.54 -16.78
N GLU A 395 18.32 6.34 -17.61
CA GLU A 395 18.15 7.03 -18.90
C GLU A 395 17.12 8.17 -18.79
N PRO A 396 17.22 9.22 -19.62
CA PRO A 396 16.21 10.27 -19.67
C PRO A 396 14.84 9.75 -20.14
N ALA A 397 13.80 10.45 -19.70
CA ALA A 397 12.45 10.27 -20.22
C ALA A 397 12.33 10.86 -21.63
N ASP A 398 11.62 10.15 -22.50
CA ASP A 398 11.26 10.59 -23.85
C ASP A 398 10.08 11.55 -23.84
N LEU A 399 9.10 11.27 -22.99
CA LEU A 399 7.91 12.08 -22.79
C LEU A 399 7.71 12.28 -21.29
N VAL A 400 7.48 13.51 -20.85
CA VAL A 400 7.10 13.83 -19.47
C VAL A 400 5.79 14.60 -19.48
N LEU A 401 4.77 14.09 -18.79
CA LEU A 401 3.51 14.78 -18.56
C LEU A 401 3.44 15.29 -17.12
N PHE A 402 3.22 16.59 -16.97
CA PHE A 402 2.87 17.23 -15.70
C PHE A 402 1.36 17.39 -15.64
N ASP A 403 0.71 16.59 -14.80
CA ASP A 403 -0.73 16.55 -14.56
C ASP A 403 -1.02 16.64 -13.04
N HIS A 404 -0.15 17.34 -12.30
CA HIS A 404 -0.21 17.52 -10.84
C HIS A 404 -0.39 18.99 -10.43
N SER A 405 -0.02 19.33 -9.20
CA SER A 405 -0.21 20.69 -8.67
C SER A 405 0.62 21.73 -9.44
N ARG A 406 -0.07 22.65 -10.12
CA ARG A 406 0.53 23.68 -11.00
C ARG A 406 1.57 24.57 -10.35
N ASN A 407 1.40 24.87 -9.06
CA ASN A 407 2.35 25.67 -8.30
C ASN A 407 3.74 25.01 -8.19
N GLN A 408 3.85 23.70 -8.48
CA GLN A 408 5.10 22.96 -8.44
C GLN A 408 5.71 22.70 -9.83
N TYR A 409 5.02 23.03 -10.93
CA TYR A 409 5.48 22.72 -12.31
C TYR A 409 6.91 23.20 -12.60
N VAL A 410 7.23 24.45 -12.21
CA VAL A 410 8.56 25.03 -12.47
C VAL A 410 9.62 24.36 -11.60
N GLU A 411 9.35 24.21 -10.30
CA GLU A 411 10.30 23.60 -9.36
C GLU A 411 10.60 22.15 -9.72
N ASP A 412 9.57 21.37 -10.03
CA ASP A 412 9.72 19.97 -10.40
C ASP A 412 10.38 19.80 -11.76
N LEU A 413 10.08 20.65 -12.75
CA LEU A 413 10.84 20.57 -14.01
C LEU A 413 12.32 20.86 -13.77
N GLN A 414 12.64 21.94 -13.05
CA GLN A 414 14.03 22.30 -12.74
C GLN A 414 14.75 21.12 -12.05
N ARG A 415 14.07 20.47 -11.10
CA ARG A 415 14.58 19.30 -10.39
C ARG A 415 14.81 18.11 -11.33
N LEU A 416 13.88 17.81 -12.23
CA LEU A 416 14.05 16.73 -13.21
C LEU A 416 15.18 17.01 -14.21
N GLU A 417 15.40 18.28 -14.56
CA GLU A 417 16.53 18.70 -15.41
C GLU A 417 17.86 18.55 -14.69
N ASP A 418 17.95 19.00 -13.43
CA ASP A 418 19.15 18.86 -12.60
C ASP A 418 19.54 17.38 -12.38
N LEU A 419 18.53 16.50 -12.30
CA LEU A 419 18.72 15.05 -12.18
C LEU A 419 19.02 14.36 -13.52
N GLY A 420 18.89 15.06 -14.65
CA GLY A 420 19.05 14.50 -15.99
C GLY A 420 17.92 13.54 -16.41
N VAL A 421 16.78 13.59 -15.72
CA VAL A 421 15.55 12.87 -16.09
C VAL A 421 14.89 13.54 -17.30
N VAL A 422 14.91 14.87 -17.34
CA VAL A 422 14.49 15.68 -18.48
C VAL A 422 15.72 16.27 -19.17
N THR A 423 15.73 16.21 -20.50
CA THR A 423 16.79 16.78 -21.34
C THR A 423 16.20 17.58 -22.49
N ALA A 424 17.06 18.23 -23.29
CA ALA A 424 16.62 18.93 -24.51
C ALA A 424 15.95 18.01 -25.56
N GLU A 425 16.14 16.69 -25.46
CA GLU A 425 15.48 15.71 -26.34
C GLU A 425 14.14 15.20 -25.81
N SER A 426 13.85 15.45 -24.53
CA SER A 426 12.60 15.05 -23.88
C SER A 426 11.46 15.94 -24.37
N ALA A 427 10.32 15.34 -24.72
CA ALA A 427 9.09 16.07 -24.95
C ALA A 427 8.39 16.30 -23.60
N VAL A 428 8.19 17.56 -23.21
CA VAL A 428 7.53 17.90 -21.93
C VAL A 428 6.15 18.49 -22.19
N LEU A 429 5.13 17.94 -21.55
CA LEU A 429 3.73 18.37 -21.61
C LEU A 429 3.27 18.87 -20.24
N PHE A 430 2.49 19.95 -20.23
CA PHE A 430 1.91 20.52 -19.01
C PHE A 430 0.41 20.66 -19.13
N ASP A 431 -0.36 20.11 -18.19
CA ASP A 431 -1.79 20.42 -18.12
C ASP A 431 -2.04 21.81 -17.54
N LEU A 432 -2.27 22.78 -18.43
CA LEU A 432 -2.60 24.16 -18.09
C LEU A 432 -4.11 24.43 -17.99
N GLY A 433 -4.97 23.41 -18.12
CA GLY A 433 -6.43 23.53 -18.13
C GLY A 433 -7.07 23.61 -16.74
N VAL A 434 -7.72 24.73 -16.43
CA VAL A 434 -8.45 24.94 -15.16
C VAL A 434 -9.49 23.82 -14.90
N HIS A 435 -9.35 23.12 -13.76
CA HIS A 435 -10.44 22.36 -13.16
C HIS A 435 -11.36 23.30 -12.38
N LEU A 436 -12.67 23.06 -12.40
CA LEU A 436 -13.60 23.88 -11.61
C LEU A 436 -13.36 23.66 -10.12
N GLY A 437 -12.93 24.74 -9.44
CA GLY A 437 -12.52 24.73 -8.04
C GLY A 437 -11.07 25.17 -7.83
N ASP A 438 -10.24 25.25 -8.88
CA ASP A 438 -8.87 25.72 -8.75
C ASP A 438 -8.81 27.26 -8.62
N ALA A 439 -8.93 27.74 -7.38
CA ALA A 439 -8.64 29.12 -6.99
C ALA A 439 -7.17 29.29 -6.53
N THR A 440 -6.33 28.27 -6.70
CA THR A 440 -5.03 28.16 -6.01
C THR A 440 -3.87 28.73 -6.82
N VAL A 441 -4.08 29.03 -8.10
CA VAL A 441 -3.05 29.62 -8.99
C VAL A 441 -3.46 31.04 -9.36
N THR A 442 -2.68 32.01 -8.90
CA THR A 442 -2.85 33.42 -9.28
C THR A 442 -2.51 33.64 -10.75
N GLN A 443 -3.09 34.66 -11.38
CA GLN A 443 -2.76 35.04 -12.76
C GLN A 443 -1.25 35.29 -12.96
N ALA A 444 -0.58 35.83 -11.94
CA ALA A 444 0.88 36.03 -11.95
C ALA A 444 1.65 34.70 -12.00
N GLN A 445 1.21 33.66 -11.28
CA GLN A 445 1.83 32.33 -11.35
C GLN A 445 1.61 31.68 -12.73
N HIS A 446 0.44 31.88 -13.34
CA HIS A 446 0.19 31.47 -14.72
C HIS A 446 1.14 32.15 -15.72
N GLU A 447 1.38 33.45 -15.55
CA GLU A 447 2.32 34.20 -16.39
C GLU A 447 3.76 33.74 -16.20
N VAL A 448 4.21 33.49 -14.96
CA VAL A 448 5.55 32.95 -14.67
C VAL A 448 5.74 31.56 -15.30
N ILE A 449 4.76 30.66 -15.14
CA ILE A 449 4.76 29.33 -15.76
C ILE A 449 4.86 29.50 -17.29
N ARG A 450 4.03 30.36 -17.88
CA ARG A 450 4.00 30.58 -19.32
C ARG A 450 5.33 31.15 -19.83
N GLU A 451 5.86 32.19 -19.20
CA GLU A 451 7.13 32.84 -19.59
C GLU A 451 8.31 31.88 -19.47
N PHE A 452 8.37 31.09 -18.39
CA PHE A 452 9.43 30.10 -18.18
C PHE A 452 9.47 29.02 -19.28
N PHE A 453 8.32 28.72 -19.90
CA PHE A 453 8.19 27.68 -20.93
C PHE A 453 8.17 28.18 -22.38
N MET A 454 7.99 29.48 -22.64
CA MET A 454 7.87 30.02 -24.02
C MET A 454 9.14 29.89 -24.86
N ASP A 455 10.33 29.90 -24.23
CA ASP A 455 11.62 29.87 -24.94
C ASP A 455 12.24 28.47 -25.08
N ARG A 456 11.53 27.42 -24.64
CA ARG A 456 12.03 26.03 -24.64
C ARG A 456 11.39 25.22 -25.76
N SER A 457 12.12 24.99 -26.85
CA SER A 457 11.63 24.23 -28.02
C SER A 457 11.22 22.78 -27.74
N SER A 458 11.67 22.20 -26.62
CA SER A 458 11.34 20.85 -26.14
C SER A 458 10.05 20.80 -25.29
N VAL A 459 9.55 21.97 -24.86
CA VAL A 459 8.36 22.07 -24.03
C VAL A 459 7.16 22.38 -24.92
N VAL A 460 6.20 21.46 -24.96
CA VAL A 460 4.89 21.73 -25.53
C VAL A 460 3.95 21.88 -24.37
N ALA A 461 3.77 23.13 -23.94
CA ALA A 461 2.60 23.46 -23.16
C ALA A 461 1.37 23.09 -24.01
N THR A 462 0.53 22.19 -23.51
CA THR A 462 -0.89 22.17 -23.90
C THR A 462 -1.48 23.48 -23.38
N MET A 463 -1.16 24.59 -24.08
CA MET A 463 -1.79 25.88 -23.83
C MET A 463 -3.23 25.74 -24.28
N LEU A 464 -4.11 25.44 -23.33
CA LEU A 464 -5.55 25.66 -23.43
C LEU A 464 -5.87 27.17 -23.35
#